data_AF-A0A0S7XRH1-F1
#
_entry.id   AF-A0A0S7XRH1-F1
#
_cell.length_a   1.000
_cell.length_b   1.000
_cell.length_c   1.000
_cell.angle_alpha   90.00
_cell.angle_beta   90.00
_cell.angle_gamma   90.00
#
_symmetry.space_group_name_H-M   'P 1'
#
loop_
_entity.id
_entity.type
_entity.pdbx_description
1 polymer ?
#
loop_
_entity_poly.entity_id
_entity_poly.type
_entity_poly.pdbx_seq_one_letter_code
_entity_poly.pdbx_strand_id
1 'polypeptide(L)'
;NFSILGLLLALQFLGGEPTIIYLTVWFLVFYALVFSQKSWRAILADLGGLLLSGLVAVGLIAVQLLPFVELLLLSDRVVRTAYELVTMWSFPPRELLTFIFPFFFGNLSQFGSYTETLLGKTHQAWLISPYLGIFPLIFVFLSFRRERAKPLFFTATALISLLLAFGKYMPIYKVLYNLVPGISFIRYPVKYLFLTTFCLSILAGLGMEEIMRIFDFAKEKFKKTSMVFIPIFIFIISFTILGYLFIQRIFDIFAQKYPQNIPFYFFYLLARIMEFNLQSLLALSAYFFILIILFFIASRGQVKRGIFLGIIILVTIADLFSNNSSMNISIASSSLSEIPENYRILLKENGLYRFLYTPEMEKENIVIYGENYAAALANSKDNFAANRHIPYHLFDFYGYESVKPLRFFKFYHQEFRNEKIKENARYLDLFNIKYLVTTQEVELKHFKLLRHKTKYAQDVYLYQNQKVFPRAYLLDRAFRPNLKIGKVKIMKYLPTEIEINASLNEPGSLFLSEAYYPGWKAYVDGKKSQIKLANDLFRSVSLSPGKHQVKFVYDPLLFKIGAAISLFTLLGLGMCFIFFGRKR
;
A
#
# COMPACT_ATOMS: atom_id res chain seq x y z
N ASN A 1 -5.41 18.47 25.13
CA ASN A 1 -5.88 17.36 26.00
C ASN A 1 -5.09 16.12 25.58
N PHE A 2 -4.22 15.60 26.46
CA PHE A 2 -3.30 14.53 26.09
C PHE A 2 -4.01 13.19 25.84
N SER A 3 -5.10 12.89 26.55
CA SER A 3 -5.86 11.64 26.38
C SER A 3 -6.48 11.51 24.99
N ILE A 4 -7.06 12.60 24.47
CA ILE A 4 -7.65 12.64 23.12
C ILE A 4 -6.54 12.53 22.07
N LEU A 5 -5.42 13.24 22.24
CA LEU A 5 -4.31 13.19 21.30
C LEU A 5 -3.64 11.80 21.28
N GLY A 6 -3.45 11.17 22.44
CA GLY A 6 -2.94 9.80 22.53
C GLY A 6 -3.86 8.77 21.89
N LEU A 7 -5.18 8.93 22.02
CA LEU A 7 -6.15 8.11 21.29
C LEU A 7 -6.07 8.31 19.77
N LEU A 8 -5.94 9.56 19.30
CA LEU A 8 -5.79 9.85 17.86
C LEU A 8 -4.48 9.29 17.29
N LEU A 9 -3.36 9.42 18.01
CA LEU A 9 -2.07 8.82 17.64
C LEU A 9 -2.12 7.29 17.65
N ALA A 10 -2.85 6.68 18.61
CA ALA A 10 -3.08 5.24 18.62
C ALA A 10 -3.89 4.80 17.38
N LEU A 11 -5.01 5.45 17.08
CA LEU A 11 -5.82 5.17 15.89
C LEU A 11 -5.01 5.34 14.59
N GLN A 12 -4.14 6.34 14.53
CA GLN A 12 -3.23 6.54 13.40
C GLN A 12 -2.23 5.39 13.22
N PHE A 13 -1.74 4.81 14.32
CA PHE A 13 -0.88 3.61 14.29
C PHE A 13 -1.64 2.36 13.87
N LEU A 14 -2.84 2.14 14.43
CA LEU A 14 -3.72 1.02 14.05
C LEU A 14 -4.13 1.11 12.56
N GLY A 15 -4.13 2.31 11.98
CA GLY A 15 -4.28 2.57 10.54
C GLY A 15 -3.14 2.07 9.65
N GLY A 16 -2.03 1.57 10.20
CA GLY A 16 -1.07 0.73 9.49
C GLY A 16 0.04 1.42 8.68
N GLU A 17 0.16 2.75 8.69
CA GLU A 17 1.21 3.47 7.95
C GLU A 17 2.13 4.29 8.91
N PRO A 18 3.25 3.72 9.38
CA PRO A 18 4.18 4.38 10.30
C PRO A 18 4.73 5.72 9.81
N THR A 19 4.82 5.92 8.49
CA THR A 19 5.33 7.17 7.89
C THR A 19 4.49 8.38 8.29
N ILE A 20 3.16 8.25 8.31
CA ILE A 20 2.28 9.39 8.62
C ILE A 20 2.33 9.72 10.11
N ILE A 21 2.47 8.73 10.99
CA ILE A 21 2.64 8.92 12.44
C ILE A 21 3.92 9.70 12.73
N TYR A 22 5.03 9.29 12.11
CA TYR A 22 6.33 9.97 12.23
C TYR A 22 6.20 11.45 11.81
N LEU A 23 5.52 11.71 10.69
CA LEU A 23 5.27 13.08 10.21
C LEU A 23 4.34 13.88 11.15
N THR A 24 3.29 13.26 11.69
CA THR A 24 2.38 13.89 12.65
C THR A 24 3.08 14.24 13.96
N VAL A 25 3.94 13.37 14.49
CA VAL A 25 4.71 13.65 15.72
C VAL A 25 5.66 14.83 15.49
N TRP A 26 6.45 14.84 14.41
CA TRP A 26 7.32 15.97 14.09
C TRP A 26 6.54 17.26 13.83
N PHE A 27 5.44 17.20 13.08
CA PHE A 27 4.53 18.34 12.86
C PHE A 27 4.03 18.93 14.19
N LEU A 28 3.58 18.09 15.13
CA LEU A 28 3.07 18.53 16.44
C LEU A 28 4.19 19.15 17.29
N VAL A 29 5.40 18.60 17.27
CA VAL A 29 6.57 19.18 17.95
C VAL A 29 6.91 20.56 17.38
N PHE A 30 7.02 20.71 16.06
CA PHE A 30 7.28 22.01 15.45
C PHE A 30 6.13 23.01 15.67
N TYR A 31 4.88 22.56 15.64
CA TYR A 31 3.71 23.38 15.94
C TYR A 31 3.74 23.90 17.39
N ALA A 32 4.05 23.05 18.36
CA ALA A 32 4.21 23.44 19.77
C ALA A 32 5.35 24.45 19.95
N LEU A 33 6.52 24.21 19.34
CA LEU A 33 7.67 25.12 19.41
C LEU A 33 7.37 26.51 18.83
N VAL A 34 6.50 26.62 17.81
CA VAL A 34 6.16 27.89 17.15
C VAL A 34 4.96 28.61 17.78
N PHE A 35 3.96 27.88 18.30
CA PHE A 35 2.67 28.44 18.75
C PHE A 35 2.38 28.30 20.25
N SER A 36 3.27 27.70 21.05
CA SER A 36 3.18 27.81 22.52
C SER A 36 3.31 29.27 22.98
N GLN A 37 2.97 29.57 24.24
CA GLN A 37 2.80 30.94 24.78
C GLN A 37 4.12 31.71 25.01
N LYS A 38 5.11 31.60 24.11
CA LYS A 38 6.40 32.30 24.09
C LYS A 38 7.22 32.23 25.40
N SER A 39 6.93 31.29 26.28
CA SER A 39 7.68 31.03 27.50
C SER A 39 8.19 29.58 27.51
N TRP A 40 9.41 29.38 27.99
CA TRP A 40 10.03 28.06 28.05
C TRP A 40 9.22 27.07 28.90
N ARG A 41 8.52 27.56 29.94
CA ARG A 41 7.62 26.75 30.78
C ARG A 41 6.40 26.25 30.00
N ALA A 42 5.80 27.09 29.15
CA ALA A 42 4.70 26.66 28.29
C ALA A 42 5.17 25.64 27.25
N ILE A 43 6.34 25.87 26.63
CA ILE A 43 6.95 24.92 25.67
C ILE A 43 7.20 23.55 26.34
N LEU A 44 7.77 23.52 27.55
CA LEU A 44 7.96 22.26 28.29
C LEU A 44 6.64 21.60 28.69
N ALA A 45 5.60 22.37 29.02
CA ALA A 45 4.28 21.82 29.32
C ALA A 45 3.60 21.22 28.08
N ASP A 46 3.72 21.86 26.91
CA ASP A 46 3.19 21.35 25.64
C ASP A 46 3.97 20.11 25.17
N LEU A 47 5.31 20.13 25.22
CA LEU A 47 6.15 18.97 24.89
C LEU A 47 5.92 17.81 25.88
N GLY A 48 5.73 18.09 27.17
CA GLY A 48 5.32 17.09 28.16
C GLY A 48 3.94 16.52 27.87
N GLY A 49 3.00 17.36 27.41
CA GLY A 49 1.69 16.94 26.93
C GLY A 49 1.77 16.03 25.70
N LEU A 50 2.66 16.33 24.75
CA LEU A 50 2.94 15.45 23.59
C LEU A 50 3.57 14.13 24.04
N LEU A 51 4.53 14.14 24.96
CA LEU A 51 5.16 12.93 25.51
C LEU A 51 4.12 12.04 26.22
N LEU A 52 3.28 12.61 27.09
CA LEU A 52 2.18 11.88 27.74
C LEU A 52 1.18 11.33 26.72
N SER A 53 0.88 12.07 25.65
CA SER A 53 0.04 11.58 24.54
C SER A 53 0.71 10.39 23.82
N GLY A 54 2.02 10.44 23.61
CA GLY A 54 2.80 9.36 23.01
C GLY A 54 2.86 8.11 23.90
N LEU A 55 3.03 8.26 25.22
CA LEU A 55 2.99 7.15 26.18
C LEU A 55 1.59 6.50 26.23
N VAL A 56 0.52 7.30 26.24
CA VAL A 56 -0.86 6.80 26.10
C VAL A 56 -1.04 6.05 24.78
N ALA A 57 -0.54 6.59 23.67
CA ALA A 57 -0.63 5.93 22.36
C ALA A 57 0.09 4.58 22.36
N VAL A 58 1.35 4.53 22.81
CA VAL A 58 2.16 3.30 22.94
C VAL A 58 1.48 2.27 23.84
N GLY A 59 0.89 2.70 24.96
CA GLY A 59 0.11 1.84 25.84
C GLY A 59 -1.11 1.23 25.15
N LEU A 60 -1.93 2.06 24.47
CA LEU A 60 -3.11 1.60 23.75
C LEU A 60 -2.77 0.62 22.62
N ILE A 61 -1.69 0.84 21.86
CA ILE A 61 -1.30 -0.02 20.71
C ILE A 61 -0.47 -1.24 21.09
N ALA A 62 -0.11 -1.43 22.37
CA ALA A 62 0.79 -2.48 22.82
C ALA A 62 0.39 -3.89 22.33
N VAL A 63 -0.92 -4.16 22.27
CA VAL A 63 -1.53 -5.40 21.72
C VAL A 63 -1.08 -5.73 20.29
N GLN A 64 -0.82 -4.73 19.44
CA GLN A 64 -0.31 -4.91 18.07
C GLN A 64 1.20 -4.66 17.99
N LEU A 65 1.70 -3.66 18.74
CA LEU A 65 3.11 -3.24 18.70
C LEU A 65 4.07 -4.34 19.18
N LEU A 66 3.74 -5.07 20.25
CA LEU A 66 4.66 -6.11 20.77
C LEU A 66 4.76 -7.33 19.83
N PRO A 67 3.67 -7.90 19.28
CA PRO A 67 3.76 -8.91 18.22
C PRO A 67 4.43 -8.39 16.93
N PHE A 68 4.20 -7.12 16.56
CA PHE A 68 4.86 -6.51 15.40
C PHE A 68 6.39 -6.43 15.59
N VAL A 69 6.86 -6.04 16.78
CA VAL A 69 8.30 -6.01 17.10
C VAL A 69 8.90 -7.43 17.13
N GLU A 70 8.18 -8.44 17.65
CA GLU A 70 8.60 -9.84 17.58
C GLU A 70 8.82 -10.30 16.13
N LEU A 71 7.81 -10.09 15.27
CA LEU A 71 7.89 -10.44 13.85
C LEU A 71 9.00 -9.67 13.14
N LEU A 72 9.13 -8.36 13.40
CA LEU A 72 10.14 -7.50 12.80
C LEU A 72 11.55 -8.03 13.09
N LEU A 73 11.84 -8.37 14.35
CA LEU A 73 13.14 -8.92 14.80
C LEU A 73 13.47 -10.31 14.22
N LEU A 74 12.48 -11.01 13.65
CA LEU A 74 12.63 -12.35 13.07
C LEU A 74 12.60 -12.35 11.53
N SER A 75 12.54 -11.17 10.90
CA SER A 75 12.18 -11.01 9.48
C SER A 75 13.31 -10.57 8.55
N ASP A 76 13.00 -10.52 7.25
CA ASP A 76 13.78 -9.83 6.21
C ASP A 76 14.00 -8.32 6.49
N ARG A 77 13.22 -7.70 7.39
CA ARG A 77 13.24 -6.26 7.68
C ARG A 77 14.21 -5.82 8.77
N VAL A 78 14.94 -6.73 9.43
CA VAL A 78 15.94 -6.38 10.47
C VAL A 78 17.10 -5.55 9.89
N VAL A 79 17.44 -5.78 8.62
CA VAL A 79 18.55 -5.09 7.95
C VAL A 79 18.11 -3.68 7.53
N ARG A 80 18.98 -2.68 7.77
CA ARG A 80 18.78 -1.30 7.31
C ARG A 80 18.39 -1.30 5.83
N THR A 81 17.23 -0.73 5.51
CA THR A 81 16.70 -0.76 4.13
C THR A 81 17.65 -0.01 3.21
N ALA A 82 18.10 -0.65 2.13
CA ALA A 82 19.05 -0.05 1.18
C ALA A 82 18.54 1.28 0.62
N TYR A 83 19.44 2.24 0.39
CA TYR A 83 19.09 3.61 -0.03
C TYR A 83 18.21 3.63 -1.30
N GLU A 84 18.46 2.73 -2.25
CA GLU A 84 17.69 2.58 -3.48
C GLU A 84 16.26 2.08 -3.24
N LEU A 85 16.05 1.22 -2.23
CA LEU A 85 14.73 0.71 -1.84
C LEU A 85 13.98 1.69 -0.92
N VAL A 86 14.71 2.50 -0.14
CA VAL A 86 14.15 3.67 0.56
C VAL A 86 13.65 4.72 -0.44
N THR A 87 14.48 5.08 -1.43
CA THR A 87 14.19 6.15 -2.40
C THR A 87 13.54 5.68 -3.71
N MET A 88 13.19 4.40 -3.80
CA MET A 88 12.16 3.90 -4.71
C MET A 88 10.91 4.79 -4.59
N TRP A 89 10.23 5.08 -5.70
CA TRP A 89 9.06 5.98 -5.73
C TRP A 89 9.28 7.34 -5.03
N SER A 90 10.46 7.94 -5.21
CA SER A 90 10.66 9.38 -4.97
C SER A 90 9.84 10.19 -5.99
N PHE A 91 9.25 11.31 -5.58
CA PHE A 91 8.48 12.20 -6.45
C PHE A 91 9.42 13.03 -7.36
N PRO A 92 9.39 12.89 -8.70
CA PRO A 92 10.24 13.68 -9.59
C PRO A 92 9.86 15.16 -9.56
N PRO A 93 10.81 16.13 -9.46
CA PRO A 93 10.47 17.56 -9.42
C PRO A 93 9.67 18.08 -10.62
N ARG A 94 9.75 17.45 -11.80
CA ARG A 94 8.89 17.77 -12.96
C ARG A 94 7.41 17.45 -12.73
N GLU A 95 7.08 16.50 -11.83
CA GLU A 95 5.69 16.17 -11.46
C GLU A 95 5.03 17.28 -10.63
N LEU A 96 5.72 18.37 -10.26
CA LEU A 96 5.08 19.56 -9.69
C LEU A 96 3.91 20.08 -10.55
N LEU A 97 3.96 19.92 -11.86
CA LEU A 97 2.86 20.30 -12.76
C LEU A 97 1.56 19.51 -12.49
N THR A 98 1.63 18.28 -11.94
CA THR A 98 0.44 17.47 -11.64
C THR A 98 -0.36 17.95 -10.43
N PHE A 99 0.17 18.91 -9.64
CA PHE A 99 -0.63 19.65 -8.68
C PHE A 99 -1.67 20.56 -9.36
N ILE A 100 -1.50 20.93 -10.63
CA ILE A 100 -2.40 21.80 -11.40
C ILE A 100 -3.08 21.04 -12.55
N PHE A 101 -2.32 20.19 -13.25
CA PHE A 101 -2.77 19.41 -14.40
C PHE A 101 -2.59 17.91 -14.08
N PRO A 102 -3.58 17.25 -13.44
CA PRO A 102 -3.40 15.93 -12.82
C PRO A 102 -2.77 14.87 -13.74
N PHE A 103 -3.13 14.88 -15.03
CA PHE A 103 -2.63 13.94 -16.03
C PHE A 103 -1.58 14.55 -16.98
N PHE A 104 -0.77 15.51 -16.52
CA PHE A 104 0.22 16.19 -17.38
C PHE A 104 1.14 15.22 -18.13
N PHE A 105 1.52 14.11 -17.48
CA PHE A 105 2.36 13.06 -18.04
C PHE A 105 1.57 11.79 -18.46
N GLY A 106 0.24 11.88 -18.49
CA GLY A 106 -0.69 10.79 -18.79
C GLY A 106 -1.38 10.23 -17.55
N ASN A 107 -2.44 9.44 -17.79
CA ASN A 107 -3.19 8.76 -16.76
C ASN A 107 -2.79 7.28 -16.67
N LEU A 108 -2.00 6.94 -15.64
CA LEU A 108 -1.52 5.57 -15.38
C LEU A 108 -2.64 4.53 -15.18
N SER A 109 -3.89 4.93 -14.89
CA SER A 109 -4.99 3.96 -14.73
C SER A 109 -5.45 3.32 -16.05
N GLN A 110 -5.21 3.98 -17.19
CA GLN A 110 -5.70 3.52 -18.51
C GLN A 110 -4.63 2.86 -19.37
N PHE A 111 -3.35 2.97 -18.99
CA PHE A 111 -2.26 2.27 -19.66
C PHE A 111 -1.94 0.98 -18.90
N GLY A 112 -1.97 -0.16 -19.59
CA GLY A 112 -1.84 -1.51 -19.00
C GLY A 112 -0.47 -1.87 -18.40
N SER A 113 0.36 -0.88 -18.06
CA SER A 113 1.64 -1.06 -17.37
C SER A 113 2.06 0.20 -16.61
N TYR A 114 2.50 0.02 -15.36
CA TYR A 114 3.00 1.09 -14.50
C TYR A 114 4.36 1.67 -14.94
N THR A 115 5.04 1.08 -15.94
CA THR A 115 6.43 1.44 -16.27
C THR A 115 6.60 2.32 -17.52
N GLU A 116 5.54 2.54 -18.30
CA GLU A 116 5.66 3.17 -19.64
C GLU A 116 4.62 4.28 -19.85
N THR A 117 4.96 5.48 -19.42
CA THR A 117 4.45 6.72 -20.03
C THR A 117 5.46 7.22 -21.08
N LEU A 118 5.14 8.32 -21.76
CA LEU A 118 5.97 8.96 -22.78
C LEU A 118 7.39 9.34 -22.29
N LEU A 119 7.64 9.36 -20.97
CA LEU A 119 8.92 9.69 -20.34
C LEU A 119 9.56 8.49 -19.60
N GLY A 120 9.10 7.27 -19.89
CA GLY A 120 9.69 6.01 -19.44
C GLY A 120 9.50 5.69 -17.95
N LYS A 121 10.35 4.79 -17.43
CA LYS A 121 10.28 4.10 -16.12
C LYS A 121 10.45 4.99 -14.86
N THR A 122 9.98 6.24 -14.91
CA THR A 122 10.39 7.30 -13.97
C THR A 122 9.24 7.99 -13.25
N HIS A 123 8.02 7.48 -13.33
CA HIS A 123 6.93 7.84 -12.42
C HIS A 123 7.02 7.05 -11.11
N GLN A 124 6.56 7.67 -10.03
CA GLN A 124 6.19 6.95 -8.82
C GLN A 124 4.75 6.39 -8.99
N ALA A 125 4.50 5.17 -8.51
CA ALA A 125 3.23 4.47 -8.72
C ALA A 125 2.27 4.55 -7.51
N TRP A 126 2.60 5.38 -6.50
CA TRP A 126 1.91 5.38 -5.20
C TRP A 126 0.87 6.50 -5.09
N LEU A 127 1.10 7.65 -5.74
CA LEU A 127 0.17 8.77 -5.79
C LEU A 127 0.05 9.23 -7.25
N ILE A 128 -0.93 8.69 -7.98
CA ILE A 128 -1.12 8.95 -9.42
C ILE A 128 -1.43 10.44 -9.69
N SER A 129 -2.09 11.12 -8.75
CA SER A 129 -2.47 12.53 -8.84
C SER A 129 -2.34 13.21 -7.46
N PRO A 130 -1.55 14.30 -7.34
CA PRO A 130 -1.53 15.18 -6.17
C PRO A 130 -2.47 16.40 -6.33
N TYR A 131 -3.36 16.40 -7.33
CA TYR A 131 -4.24 17.53 -7.64
C TYR A 131 -5.23 17.81 -6.50
N LEU A 132 -5.22 19.06 -6.00
CA LEU A 132 -6.01 19.48 -4.82
C LEU A 132 -7.28 20.28 -5.16
N GLY A 133 -7.63 20.40 -6.45
CA GLY A 133 -8.68 21.29 -6.91
C GLY A 133 -8.18 22.72 -7.12
N ILE A 134 -8.64 23.36 -8.20
CA ILE A 134 -8.14 24.68 -8.62
C ILE A 134 -8.53 25.79 -7.63
N PHE A 135 -9.68 25.64 -6.97
CA PHE A 135 -10.14 26.58 -5.95
C PHE A 135 -9.24 26.55 -4.70
N PRO A 136 -9.00 25.40 -4.02
CA PRO A 136 -8.00 25.31 -2.96
C PRO A 136 -6.63 25.90 -3.33
N LEU A 137 -6.12 25.63 -4.54
CA LEU A 137 -4.83 26.17 -4.99
C LEU A 137 -4.85 27.71 -5.09
N ILE A 138 -5.91 28.30 -5.64
CA ILE A 138 -6.09 29.77 -5.64
C ILE A 138 -6.19 30.30 -4.20
N PHE A 139 -6.90 29.61 -3.32
CA PHE A 139 -7.13 30.07 -1.95
C PHE A 139 -5.85 30.06 -1.11
N VAL A 140 -4.93 29.11 -1.32
CA VAL A 140 -3.61 29.07 -0.66
C VAL A 140 -2.88 30.43 -0.75
N PHE A 141 -2.88 31.08 -1.91
CA PHE A 141 -2.24 32.39 -2.10
C PHE A 141 -2.90 33.54 -1.33
N LEU A 142 -4.18 33.42 -0.98
CA LEU A 142 -4.95 34.46 -0.27
C LEU A 142 -4.73 34.43 1.25
N SER A 143 -4.25 33.31 1.79
CA SER A 143 -4.05 33.09 3.23
C SER A 143 -3.17 34.13 3.92
N PHE A 144 -2.20 34.71 3.22
CA PHE A 144 -1.20 35.64 3.76
C PHE A 144 -1.69 37.08 4.02
N ARG A 145 -2.95 37.43 3.71
CA ARG A 145 -3.42 38.83 3.72
C ARG A 145 -3.42 39.53 5.09
N ARG A 146 -3.54 38.80 6.19
CA ARG A 146 -3.74 39.39 7.54
C ARG A 146 -2.82 38.77 8.60
N GLU A 147 -3.01 37.49 8.89
CA GLU A 147 -2.05 36.75 9.72
C GLU A 147 -0.88 36.27 8.86
N ARG A 148 0.36 36.44 9.34
CA ARG A 148 1.55 35.88 8.68
C ARG A 148 2.08 34.62 9.35
N ALA A 149 1.94 34.47 10.67
CA ALA A 149 2.54 33.36 11.41
C ALA A 149 1.97 31.98 11.03
N LYS A 150 0.63 31.82 11.01
CA LYS A 150 0.00 30.54 10.63
C LYS A 150 0.30 30.21 9.15
N PRO A 151 0.06 31.08 8.16
CA PRO A 151 0.39 30.76 6.76
C PRO A 151 1.86 30.44 6.54
N LEU A 152 2.79 31.23 7.11
CA LEU A 152 4.23 30.98 6.98
C LEU A 152 4.62 29.61 7.54
N PHE A 153 4.09 29.21 8.70
CA PHE A 153 4.35 27.89 9.27
C PHE A 153 3.84 26.76 8.37
N PHE A 154 2.58 26.84 7.91
CA PHE A 154 2.00 25.80 7.05
C PHE A 154 2.69 25.74 5.68
N THR A 155 3.05 26.88 5.09
CA THR A 155 3.81 26.92 3.82
C THR A 155 5.24 26.39 4.00
N ALA A 156 5.96 26.77 5.06
CA ALA A 156 7.28 26.23 5.34
C ALA A 156 7.24 24.70 5.55
N THR A 157 6.25 24.22 6.30
CA THR A 157 6.04 22.77 6.51
C THR A 157 5.72 22.05 5.20
N ALA A 158 4.83 22.61 4.37
CA ALA A 158 4.48 22.06 3.06
C ALA A 158 5.71 21.98 2.13
N LEU A 159 6.52 23.04 2.09
CA LEU A 159 7.75 23.08 1.28
C LEU A 159 8.80 22.09 1.79
N ILE A 160 9.03 21.99 3.09
CA ILE A 160 9.95 21.01 3.67
C ILE A 160 9.50 19.58 3.33
N SER A 161 8.20 19.27 3.46
CA SER A 161 7.69 17.93 3.12
C SER A 161 7.70 17.63 1.62
N LEU A 162 7.47 18.63 0.77
CA LEU A 162 7.62 18.52 -0.68
C LEU A 162 9.09 18.27 -1.09
N LEU A 163 10.04 18.94 -0.45
CA LEU A 163 11.48 18.71 -0.66
C LEU A 163 11.90 17.30 -0.20
N LEU A 164 11.38 16.82 0.94
CA LEU A 164 11.57 15.42 1.35
C LEU A 164 10.95 14.43 0.34
N ALA A 165 9.81 14.77 -0.27
CA ALA A 165 9.17 13.93 -1.29
C ALA A 165 10.03 13.71 -2.53
N PHE A 166 10.91 14.67 -2.87
CA PHE A 166 11.86 14.53 -3.97
C PHE A 166 12.90 13.42 -3.75
N GLY A 167 13.13 12.96 -2.51
CA GLY A 167 13.93 11.76 -2.23
C GLY A 167 15.27 11.72 -2.97
N LYS A 168 15.47 10.74 -3.85
CA LYS A 168 16.72 10.60 -4.64
C LYS A 168 17.06 11.80 -5.54
N TYR A 169 16.07 12.63 -5.90
CA TYR A 169 16.26 13.84 -6.71
C TYR A 169 16.80 15.03 -5.89
N MET A 170 16.86 14.92 -4.56
CA MET A 170 17.39 15.94 -3.66
C MET A 170 18.70 15.46 -3.02
N PRO A 171 19.89 16.01 -3.36
CA PRO A 171 21.18 15.48 -2.90
C PRO A 171 21.32 15.34 -1.37
N ILE A 172 20.74 16.28 -0.60
CA ILE A 172 20.77 16.24 0.87
C ILE A 172 19.94 15.09 1.46
N TYR A 173 19.01 14.48 0.72
CA TYR A 173 18.23 13.33 1.22
C TYR A 173 19.12 12.14 1.59
N LYS A 174 20.27 11.96 0.91
CA LYS A 174 21.28 10.94 1.29
C LYS A 174 21.94 11.24 2.63
N VAL A 175 22.10 12.51 2.99
CA VAL A 175 22.59 12.95 4.31
C VAL A 175 21.51 12.72 5.36
N LEU A 176 20.26 13.10 5.09
CA LEU A 176 19.12 12.87 5.99
C LEU A 176 18.89 11.38 6.28
N TYR A 177 18.97 10.51 5.27
CA TYR A 177 18.93 9.05 5.40
C TYR A 177 20.07 8.46 6.25
N ASN A 178 21.19 9.17 6.41
CA ASN A 178 22.33 8.76 7.24
C ASN A 178 22.30 9.34 8.66
N LEU A 179 21.78 10.56 8.85
CA LEU A 179 21.88 11.29 10.12
C LEU A 179 20.57 11.37 10.91
N VAL A 180 19.41 11.30 10.27
CA VAL A 180 18.10 11.46 10.93
C VAL A 180 17.50 10.09 11.28
N PRO A 181 17.28 9.78 12.58
CA PRO A 181 16.64 8.53 12.99
C PRO A 181 15.26 8.34 12.34
N GLY A 182 14.97 7.13 11.88
CA GLY A 182 13.69 6.77 11.25
C GLY A 182 13.66 6.93 9.72
N ILE A 183 14.36 7.90 9.12
CA ILE A 183 14.33 8.12 7.65
C ILE A 183 14.86 6.90 6.87
N SER A 184 15.78 6.12 7.44
CA SER A 184 16.27 4.86 6.87
C SER A 184 15.27 3.69 6.87
N PHE A 185 14.09 3.87 7.46
CA PHE A 185 12.99 2.90 7.47
C PHE A 185 11.76 3.38 6.68
N ILE A 186 11.63 4.69 6.42
CA ILE A 186 10.56 5.27 5.61
C ILE A 186 10.84 5.00 4.13
N ARG A 187 10.10 4.07 3.53
CA ARG A 187 10.11 3.79 2.08
C ARG A 187 9.10 4.66 1.35
N TYR A 188 9.42 5.00 0.10
CA TYR A 188 8.57 5.73 -0.85
C TYR A 188 8.39 7.22 -0.48
N PRO A 189 9.38 8.08 -0.79
CA PRO A 189 9.38 9.47 -0.35
C PRO A 189 8.17 10.28 -0.81
N VAL A 190 7.50 9.92 -1.91
CA VAL A 190 6.22 10.53 -2.30
C VAL A 190 5.16 10.55 -1.17
N LYS A 191 5.24 9.67 -0.17
CA LYS A 191 4.39 9.72 1.05
C LYS A 191 4.50 11.03 1.84
N TYR A 192 5.63 11.75 1.77
CA TYR A 192 5.76 13.08 2.39
C TYR A 192 4.77 14.10 1.81
N LEU A 193 4.27 13.89 0.58
CA LEU A 193 3.21 14.74 0.02
C LEU A 193 1.89 14.70 0.81
N PHE A 194 1.66 13.70 1.67
CA PHE A 194 0.51 13.72 2.59
C PHE A 194 0.52 14.97 3.48
N LEU A 195 1.67 15.31 4.06
CA LEU A 195 1.81 16.48 4.92
C LEU A 195 1.79 17.78 4.09
N THR A 196 2.36 17.76 2.87
CA THR A 196 2.22 18.87 1.90
C THR A 196 0.75 19.18 1.62
N THR A 197 -0.04 18.16 1.25
CA THR A 197 -1.47 18.25 0.98
C THR A 197 -2.24 18.76 2.20
N PHE A 198 -2.01 18.18 3.39
CA PHE A 198 -2.64 18.64 4.62
C PHE A 198 -2.39 20.13 4.89
N CYS A 199 -1.14 20.58 4.80
CA CYS A 199 -0.80 21.99 4.98
C CYS A 199 -1.44 22.90 3.91
N LEU A 200 -1.49 22.46 2.65
CA LEU A 200 -2.18 23.19 1.58
C LEU A 200 -3.70 23.27 1.80
N SER A 201 -4.35 22.22 2.33
CA SER A 201 -5.77 22.26 2.71
C SER A 201 -6.05 23.26 3.84
N ILE A 202 -5.17 23.35 4.85
CA ILE A 202 -5.30 24.37 5.91
C ILE A 202 -5.10 25.79 5.35
N LEU A 203 -4.10 25.99 4.49
CA LEU A 203 -3.85 27.27 3.80
C LEU A 203 -5.05 27.68 2.92
N ALA A 204 -5.67 26.73 2.20
CA ALA A 204 -6.88 26.96 1.43
C ALA A 204 -8.06 27.38 2.33
N GLY A 205 -8.21 26.77 3.52
CA GLY A 205 -9.21 27.19 4.52
C GLY A 205 -9.00 28.62 5.02
N LEU A 206 -7.76 29.01 5.32
CA LEU A 206 -7.41 30.38 5.71
C LEU A 206 -7.67 31.40 4.58
N GLY A 207 -7.36 31.04 3.33
CA GLY A 207 -7.66 31.87 2.17
C GLY A 207 -9.15 31.99 1.86
N MET A 208 -9.91 30.92 2.11
CA MET A 208 -11.37 30.93 1.98
C MET A 208 -12.03 31.86 3.00
N GLU A 209 -11.50 31.96 4.22
CA GLU A 209 -12.00 32.94 5.20
C GLU A 209 -11.83 34.39 4.69
N GLU A 210 -10.70 34.69 4.04
CA GLU A 210 -10.46 36.00 3.43
C GLU A 210 -11.37 36.25 2.21
N ILE A 211 -11.68 35.22 1.40
CA ILE A 211 -12.72 35.30 0.36
C ILE A 211 -14.08 35.65 0.96
N MET A 212 -14.46 35.04 2.09
CA MET A 212 -15.75 35.34 2.72
C MET A 212 -15.82 36.77 3.26
N ARG A 213 -14.71 37.33 3.74
CA ARG A 213 -14.61 38.76 4.08
C ARG A 213 -14.75 39.64 2.83
N ILE A 214 -14.07 39.29 1.73
CA ILE A 214 -14.18 40.03 0.45
C ILE A 214 -15.62 40.00 -0.07
N PHE A 215 -16.31 38.85 -0.01
CA PHE A 215 -17.74 38.71 -0.33
C PHE A 215 -18.60 39.69 0.49
N ASP A 216 -18.37 39.82 1.80
CA ASP A 216 -19.12 40.74 2.66
C ASP A 216 -18.84 42.22 2.34
N PHE A 217 -17.61 42.58 1.94
CA PHE A 217 -17.20 43.95 1.63
C PHE A 217 -17.47 44.42 0.19
N ALA A 218 -17.47 43.53 -0.82
CA ALA A 218 -17.24 43.93 -2.22
C ALA A 218 -18.47 44.34 -3.05
N LYS A 219 -19.62 44.65 -2.43
CA LYS A 219 -20.92 44.88 -3.11
C LYS A 219 -20.90 45.91 -4.24
N GLU A 220 -20.11 46.98 -4.14
CA GLU A 220 -20.06 48.00 -5.19
C GLU A 220 -18.84 47.86 -6.12
N LYS A 221 -17.63 47.75 -5.54
CA LYS A 221 -16.38 47.92 -6.31
C LYS A 221 -16.11 46.77 -7.30
N PHE A 222 -16.63 45.57 -7.05
CA PHE A 222 -16.38 44.39 -7.89
C PHE A 222 -17.13 44.42 -9.24
N LYS A 223 -18.25 45.16 -9.30
CA LYS A 223 -19.23 45.13 -10.39
C LYS A 223 -18.69 45.57 -11.76
N LYS A 224 -17.62 46.40 -11.79
CA LYS A 224 -16.90 46.78 -13.02
C LYS A 224 -15.76 45.80 -13.36
N THR A 225 -15.03 45.32 -12.36
CA THR A 225 -13.84 44.46 -12.58
C THR A 225 -14.20 43.06 -13.06
N SER A 226 -15.32 42.47 -12.60
CA SER A 226 -15.74 41.13 -12.99
C SER A 226 -16.02 40.98 -14.50
N MET A 227 -16.47 42.05 -15.17
CA MET A 227 -16.79 42.02 -16.60
C MET A 227 -15.55 41.86 -17.50
N VAL A 228 -14.38 42.32 -17.04
CA VAL A 228 -13.11 42.23 -17.80
C VAL A 228 -12.65 40.78 -17.97
N PHE A 229 -13.02 39.89 -17.04
CA PHE A 229 -12.67 38.47 -17.12
C PHE A 229 -13.55 37.66 -18.07
N ILE A 230 -14.71 38.18 -18.51
CA ILE A 230 -15.63 37.44 -19.39
C ILE A 230 -15.03 37.24 -20.80
N PRO A 231 -14.48 38.26 -21.50
CA PRO A 231 -13.78 38.05 -22.76
C PRO A 231 -12.55 37.15 -22.63
N ILE A 232 -11.79 37.27 -21.54
CA ILE A 232 -10.61 36.44 -21.26
C ILE A 232 -11.01 34.97 -21.11
N PHE A 233 -12.09 34.69 -20.38
CA PHE A 233 -12.63 33.34 -20.23
C PHE A 233 -13.16 32.78 -21.56
N ILE A 234 -13.92 33.56 -22.33
CA ILE A 234 -14.42 33.14 -23.65
C ILE A 234 -13.25 32.79 -24.56
N PHE A 235 -12.20 33.62 -24.60
CA PHE A 235 -10.98 33.33 -25.35
C PHE A 235 -10.31 32.02 -24.89
N ILE A 236 -10.15 31.81 -23.57
CA ILE A 236 -9.56 30.59 -23.03
C ILE A 236 -10.38 29.36 -23.42
N ILE A 237 -11.71 29.36 -23.27
CA ILE A 237 -12.54 28.21 -23.68
C ILE A 237 -12.50 28.00 -25.20
N SER A 238 -12.64 29.07 -26.01
CA SER A 238 -12.58 28.95 -27.47
C SER A 238 -11.24 28.39 -27.94
N PHE A 239 -10.13 28.88 -27.40
CA PHE A 239 -8.79 28.36 -27.68
C PHE A 239 -8.64 26.89 -27.26
N THR A 240 -9.17 26.53 -26.09
CA THR A 240 -9.10 25.16 -25.56
C THR A 240 -9.95 24.17 -26.39
N ILE A 241 -11.16 24.56 -26.80
CA ILE A 241 -12.02 23.75 -27.69
C ILE A 241 -11.38 23.62 -29.09
N LEU A 242 -10.87 24.70 -29.67
CA LEU A 242 -10.21 24.67 -30.97
C LEU A 242 -8.96 23.79 -30.94
N GLY A 243 -8.16 23.88 -29.87
CA GLY A 243 -7.04 22.97 -29.63
C GLY A 243 -7.47 21.50 -29.55
N TYR A 244 -8.62 21.22 -28.94
CA TYR A 244 -9.12 19.85 -28.78
C TYR A 244 -9.52 19.23 -30.12
N LEU A 245 -10.29 19.98 -30.92
CA LEU A 245 -10.66 19.57 -32.27
C LEU A 245 -9.44 19.44 -33.19
N PHE A 246 -8.41 20.27 -33.00
CA PHE A 246 -7.14 20.18 -33.73
C PHE A 246 -6.32 18.94 -33.36
N ILE A 247 -6.17 18.64 -32.07
CA ILE A 247 -5.42 17.47 -31.59
C ILE A 247 -6.11 16.15 -31.99
N GLN A 248 -7.44 16.06 -31.85
CA GLN A 248 -8.21 14.91 -32.33
C GLN A 248 -8.01 14.72 -33.84
N ARG A 249 -8.11 15.79 -34.63
CA ARG A 249 -7.92 15.71 -36.09
C ARG A 249 -6.49 15.33 -36.51
N ILE A 250 -5.46 15.73 -35.75
CA ILE A 250 -4.09 15.23 -35.95
C ILE A 250 -4.03 13.73 -35.65
N PHE A 251 -4.64 13.29 -34.54
CA PHE A 251 -4.66 11.88 -34.16
C PHE A 251 -5.34 11.01 -35.22
N ASP A 252 -6.51 11.41 -35.74
CA ASP A 252 -7.22 10.70 -36.81
C ASP A 252 -6.33 10.49 -38.05
N ILE A 253 -5.60 11.53 -38.47
CA ILE A 253 -4.70 11.49 -39.63
C ILE A 253 -3.52 10.53 -39.39
N PHE A 254 -2.94 10.53 -38.18
CA PHE A 254 -1.85 9.60 -37.83
C PHE A 254 -2.33 8.15 -37.69
N ALA A 255 -3.51 7.93 -37.10
CA ALA A 255 -4.09 6.60 -36.91
C ALA A 255 -4.48 5.93 -38.24
N GLN A 256 -5.00 6.69 -39.19
CA GLN A 256 -5.27 6.20 -40.55
C GLN A 256 -3.98 5.86 -41.33
N LYS A 257 -2.87 6.57 -41.06
CA LYS A 257 -1.65 6.49 -41.86
C LYS A 257 -0.60 5.48 -41.37
N TYR A 258 -0.57 5.16 -40.08
CA TYR A 258 0.48 4.31 -39.48
C TYR A 258 -0.03 3.24 -38.50
N PRO A 259 -0.98 2.36 -38.87
CA PRO A 259 -1.37 1.26 -37.99
C PRO A 259 -0.16 0.38 -37.60
N GLN A 260 -0.15 -0.09 -36.35
CA GLN A 260 0.71 -1.17 -35.82
C GLN A 260 2.25 -0.98 -35.88
N ASN A 261 2.76 0.26 -35.89
CA ASN A 261 4.21 0.53 -35.84
C ASN A 261 4.66 1.16 -34.50
N ILE A 262 5.93 1.00 -34.11
CA ILE A 262 6.48 1.55 -32.84
C ILE A 262 6.28 3.09 -32.72
N PRO A 263 6.53 3.91 -33.76
CA PRO A 263 6.20 5.34 -33.71
C PRO A 263 4.71 5.62 -33.46
N PHE A 264 3.79 4.77 -33.95
CA PHE A 264 2.36 4.95 -33.72
C PHE A 264 1.98 4.75 -32.25
N TYR A 265 2.59 3.81 -31.52
CA TYR A 265 2.36 3.69 -30.07
C TYR A 265 2.79 4.95 -29.31
N PHE A 266 3.94 5.54 -29.69
CA PHE A 266 4.41 6.82 -29.12
C PHE A 266 3.47 7.98 -29.45
N PHE A 267 3.06 8.14 -30.71
CA PHE A 267 2.12 9.20 -31.12
C PHE A 267 0.71 9.02 -30.53
N TYR A 268 0.23 7.77 -30.40
CA TYR A 268 -1.00 7.44 -29.69
C TYR A 268 -0.93 7.86 -28.22
N LEU A 269 0.14 7.50 -27.53
CA LEU A 269 0.35 7.86 -26.12
C LEU A 269 0.44 9.38 -25.96
N LEU A 270 1.16 10.09 -26.84
CA LEU A 270 1.23 11.55 -26.85
C LEU A 270 -0.16 12.19 -27.08
N ALA A 271 -0.91 11.72 -28.08
CA ALA A 271 -2.25 12.22 -28.37
C ALA A 271 -3.21 12.04 -27.17
N ARG A 272 -3.22 10.86 -26.53
CA ARG A 272 -4.01 10.61 -25.31
C ARG A 272 -3.58 11.51 -24.14
N ILE A 273 -2.29 11.76 -23.96
CA ILE A 273 -1.78 12.70 -22.95
C ILE A 273 -2.28 14.12 -23.24
N MET A 274 -2.21 14.58 -24.49
CA MET A 274 -2.71 15.90 -24.89
C MET A 274 -4.23 16.01 -24.71
N GLU A 275 -4.99 14.97 -25.07
CA GLU A 275 -6.44 14.87 -24.87
C GLU A 275 -6.82 15.03 -23.39
N PHE A 276 -6.18 14.28 -22.47
CA PHE A 276 -6.47 14.36 -21.04
C PHE A 276 -6.14 15.74 -20.45
N ASN A 277 -4.98 16.30 -20.79
CA ASN A 277 -4.59 17.65 -20.35
C ASN A 277 -5.62 18.70 -20.77
N LEU A 278 -6.21 18.52 -21.94
CA LEU A 278 -7.11 19.49 -22.53
C LEU A 278 -8.55 19.33 -22.06
N GLN A 279 -8.99 18.11 -21.78
CA GLN A 279 -10.21 17.83 -21.01
C GLN A 279 -10.10 18.44 -19.59
N SER A 280 -8.94 18.29 -18.93
CA SER A 280 -8.66 18.97 -17.66
C SER A 280 -8.69 20.50 -17.81
N LEU A 281 -8.08 21.09 -18.84
CA LEU A 281 -8.10 22.54 -19.07
C LEU A 281 -9.52 23.08 -19.38
N LEU A 282 -10.36 22.33 -20.09
CA LEU A 282 -11.78 22.66 -20.26
C LEU A 282 -12.53 22.68 -18.93
N ALA A 283 -12.35 21.65 -18.10
CA ALA A 283 -12.97 21.55 -16.78
C ALA A 283 -12.51 22.69 -15.85
N LEU A 284 -11.20 22.89 -15.72
CA LEU A 284 -10.57 24.00 -14.99
C LEU A 284 -11.16 25.37 -15.40
N SER A 285 -11.29 25.60 -16.71
CA SER A 285 -11.86 26.85 -17.25
C SER A 285 -13.33 27.01 -16.86
N ALA A 286 -14.13 25.95 -17.01
CA ALA A 286 -15.55 25.96 -16.62
C ALA A 286 -15.74 26.25 -15.13
N TYR A 287 -14.93 25.64 -14.24
CA TYR A 287 -14.96 25.93 -12.81
C TYR A 287 -14.57 27.38 -12.50
N PHE A 288 -13.52 27.91 -13.14
CA PHE A 288 -13.12 29.30 -12.96
C PHE A 288 -14.22 30.30 -13.40
N PHE A 289 -14.99 29.98 -14.45
CA PHE A 289 -16.14 30.79 -14.87
C PHE A 289 -17.34 30.68 -13.96
N ILE A 290 -17.65 29.48 -13.44
CA ILE A 290 -18.65 29.30 -12.39
C ILE A 290 -18.28 30.17 -11.18
N LEU A 291 -17.00 30.24 -10.80
CA LEU A 291 -16.52 31.12 -9.73
C LEU A 291 -16.75 32.62 -10.07
N ILE A 292 -16.42 33.06 -11.29
CA ILE A 292 -16.66 34.45 -11.74
C ILE A 292 -18.16 34.79 -11.71
N ILE A 293 -19.02 33.91 -12.20
CA ILE A 293 -20.49 34.08 -12.16
C ILE A 293 -20.96 34.18 -10.70
N LEU A 294 -20.48 33.30 -9.82
CA LEU A 294 -20.86 33.31 -8.41
C LEU A 294 -20.44 34.61 -7.72
N PHE A 295 -19.22 35.11 -7.94
CA PHE A 295 -18.80 36.41 -7.43
C PHE A 295 -19.61 37.58 -8.03
N PHE A 296 -20.01 37.50 -9.31
CA PHE A 296 -20.85 38.51 -9.95
C PHE A 296 -22.25 38.58 -9.34
N ILE A 297 -22.96 37.43 -9.23
CA ILE A 297 -24.29 37.36 -8.61
C ILE A 297 -24.21 37.70 -7.11
N ALA A 298 -23.15 37.28 -6.42
CA ALA A 298 -22.87 37.68 -5.04
C ALA A 298 -22.70 39.19 -4.87
N SER A 299 -21.93 39.86 -5.74
CA SER A 299 -21.73 41.32 -5.69
C SER A 299 -23.03 42.11 -5.86
N ARG A 300 -24.02 41.55 -6.58
CA ARG A 300 -25.37 42.11 -6.71
C ARG A 300 -26.22 41.97 -5.43
N GLY A 301 -25.69 41.34 -4.37
CA GLY A 301 -26.39 41.07 -3.11
C GLY A 301 -27.43 39.94 -3.20
N GLN A 302 -27.48 39.22 -4.33
CA GLN A 302 -28.53 38.24 -4.63
C GLN A 302 -28.30 36.86 -4.01
N VAL A 303 -27.12 36.61 -3.41
CA VAL A 303 -26.74 35.33 -2.80
C VAL A 303 -26.52 35.51 -1.29
N LYS A 304 -27.08 34.62 -0.45
CA LYS A 304 -26.78 34.59 0.99
C LYS A 304 -25.41 33.97 1.23
N ARG A 305 -24.66 34.47 2.23
CA ARG A 305 -23.29 34.03 2.58
C ARG A 305 -23.12 32.50 2.65
N GLY A 306 -24.07 31.80 3.29
CA GLY A 306 -24.06 30.33 3.40
C GLY A 306 -24.31 29.59 2.08
N ILE A 307 -25.07 30.17 1.15
CA ILE A 307 -25.31 29.60 -0.18
C ILE A 307 -24.04 29.73 -1.04
N PHE A 308 -23.38 30.89 -0.98
CA PHE A 308 -22.10 31.11 -1.67
C PHE A 308 -21.00 30.14 -1.19
N LEU A 309 -20.90 29.94 0.13
CA LEU A 309 -20.06 28.89 0.73
C LEU A 309 -20.40 27.50 0.19
N GLY A 310 -21.68 27.12 0.23
CA GLY A 310 -22.15 25.81 -0.22
C GLY A 310 -21.82 25.53 -1.69
N ILE A 311 -22.01 26.50 -2.58
CA ILE A 311 -21.71 26.31 -4.01
C ILE A 311 -20.20 26.21 -4.25
N ILE A 312 -19.35 27.02 -3.58
CA ILE A 312 -17.89 26.88 -3.71
C ILE A 312 -17.43 25.49 -3.25
N ILE A 313 -18.00 24.95 -2.17
CA ILE A 313 -17.71 23.58 -1.71
C ILE A 313 -18.18 22.55 -2.75
N LEU A 314 -19.41 22.65 -3.25
CA LEU A 314 -19.96 21.73 -4.27
C LEU A 314 -19.16 21.76 -5.58
N VAL A 315 -18.71 22.93 -6.03
CA VAL A 315 -17.88 23.05 -7.24
C VAL A 315 -16.46 22.51 -7.00
N THR A 316 -15.89 22.70 -5.81
CA THR A 316 -14.60 22.07 -5.43
C THR A 316 -14.72 20.54 -5.40
N ILE A 317 -15.86 20.00 -4.93
CA ILE A 317 -16.14 18.56 -4.98
C ILE A 317 -16.28 18.10 -6.44
N ALA A 318 -17.04 18.82 -7.28
CA ALA A 318 -17.21 18.48 -8.68
C ALA A 318 -15.88 18.50 -9.47
N ASP A 319 -15.01 19.46 -9.17
CA ASP A 319 -13.65 19.61 -9.71
C ASP A 319 -12.72 18.45 -9.30
N LEU A 320 -12.69 18.12 -8.01
CA LEU A 320 -11.93 16.99 -7.51
C LEU A 320 -12.44 15.65 -8.06
N PHE A 321 -13.75 15.45 -8.16
CA PHE A 321 -14.32 14.19 -8.66
C PHE A 321 -14.21 14.05 -10.18
N SER A 322 -14.39 15.12 -10.97
CA SER A 322 -14.27 15.03 -12.43
C SER A 322 -12.83 14.72 -12.85
N ASN A 323 -11.87 15.51 -12.37
CA ASN A 323 -10.45 15.38 -12.72
C ASN A 323 -9.80 14.10 -12.19
N ASN A 324 -10.38 13.43 -11.19
CA ASN A 324 -9.86 12.15 -10.67
C ASN A 324 -10.77 10.94 -11.00
N SER A 325 -11.93 11.14 -11.66
CA SER A 325 -12.91 10.09 -11.98
C SER A 325 -12.30 8.90 -12.72
N SER A 326 -11.43 9.19 -13.69
CA SER A 326 -10.74 8.23 -14.55
C SER A 326 -9.75 7.31 -13.81
N MET A 327 -9.39 7.59 -12.56
CA MET A 327 -8.58 6.69 -11.72
C MET A 327 -9.42 5.63 -10.99
N ASN A 328 -10.73 5.85 -10.83
CA ASN A 328 -11.64 4.94 -10.14
C ASN A 328 -12.11 3.81 -11.08
N ILE A 329 -11.20 2.93 -11.48
CA ILE A 329 -11.51 1.78 -12.34
C ILE A 329 -12.48 0.84 -11.62
N SER A 330 -13.68 0.67 -12.17
CA SER A 330 -14.59 -0.40 -11.80
C SER A 330 -14.32 -1.66 -12.62
N ILE A 331 -14.44 -2.83 -11.98
CA ILE A 331 -14.46 -4.14 -12.63
C ILE A 331 -15.71 -4.89 -12.21
N ALA A 332 -16.15 -5.86 -13.02
CA ALA A 332 -17.22 -6.75 -12.61
C ALA A 332 -16.77 -7.62 -11.42
N SER A 333 -17.67 -7.85 -10.45
CA SER A 333 -17.39 -8.73 -9.31
C SER A 333 -17.11 -10.17 -9.74
N SER A 334 -17.67 -10.62 -10.87
CA SER A 334 -17.33 -11.88 -11.53
C SER A 334 -15.86 -11.98 -11.93
N SER A 335 -15.21 -10.87 -12.30
CA SER A 335 -13.77 -10.85 -12.59
C SER A 335 -12.90 -11.12 -11.37
N LEU A 336 -13.45 -11.02 -10.15
CA LEU A 336 -12.79 -11.47 -8.91
C LEU A 336 -13.02 -12.96 -8.64
N SER A 337 -14.23 -13.48 -8.84
CA SER A 337 -14.57 -14.89 -8.58
C SER A 337 -14.23 -15.88 -9.71
N GLU A 338 -13.97 -15.41 -10.94
CA GLU A 338 -13.60 -16.28 -12.07
C GLU A 338 -12.29 -17.04 -11.77
N ILE A 339 -12.41 -18.37 -11.66
CA ILE A 339 -11.29 -19.30 -11.48
C ILE A 339 -10.58 -19.50 -12.84
N PRO A 340 -9.30 -19.13 -12.99
CA PRO A 340 -8.50 -19.40 -14.20
C PRO A 340 -8.20 -20.88 -14.38
N GLU A 341 -7.87 -21.29 -15.60
CA GLU A 341 -7.59 -22.68 -15.91
C GLU A 341 -6.38 -23.22 -15.11
N ASN A 342 -5.33 -22.41 -14.90
CA ASN A 342 -4.20 -22.83 -14.05
C ASN A 342 -4.60 -23.11 -12.60
N TYR A 343 -5.58 -22.41 -12.03
CA TYR A 343 -6.08 -22.71 -10.68
C TYR A 343 -7.05 -23.90 -10.68
N ARG A 344 -7.84 -24.10 -11.75
CA ARG A 344 -8.67 -25.31 -11.90
C ARG A 344 -7.83 -26.59 -11.94
N ILE A 345 -6.59 -26.53 -12.41
CA ILE A 345 -5.66 -27.66 -12.37
C ILE A 345 -5.26 -28.02 -10.93
N LEU A 346 -4.99 -27.02 -10.08
CA LEU A 346 -4.66 -27.22 -8.67
C LEU A 346 -5.88 -27.69 -7.85
N LEU A 347 -7.06 -27.10 -8.10
CA LEU A 347 -8.30 -27.39 -7.37
C LEU A 347 -8.89 -28.80 -7.64
N LYS A 348 -8.33 -29.56 -8.59
CA LYS A 348 -8.72 -30.96 -8.86
C LYS A 348 -8.22 -31.95 -7.80
N GLU A 349 -7.21 -31.61 -7.01
CA GLU A 349 -6.59 -32.55 -6.07
C GLU A 349 -6.93 -32.21 -4.60
N ASN A 350 -7.81 -33.02 -4.00
CA ASN A 350 -8.26 -32.84 -2.61
C ASN A 350 -7.11 -33.09 -1.61
N GLY A 351 -6.57 -32.02 -1.02
CA GLY A 351 -5.62 -32.13 0.08
C GLY A 351 -5.02 -30.79 0.50
N LEU A 352 -4.35 -30.77 1.66
CA LEU A 352 -3.58 -29.61 2.16
C LEU A 352 -2.23 -29.51 1.44
N TYR A 353 -2.21 -29.54 0.11
CA TYR A 353 -0.99 -29.41 -0.71
C TYR A 353 -0.60 -27.95 -0.95
N ARG A 354 0.67 -27.69 -1.29
CA ARG A 354 1.13 -26.38 -1.76
C ARG A 354 1.49 -26.36 -3.24
N PHE A 355 1.41 -25.17 -3.84
CA PHE A 355 2.18 -24.83 -5.04
C PHE A 355 3.38 -23.93 -4.69
N LEU A 356 4.37 -23.90 -5.57
CA LEU A 356 5.52 -22.99 -5.49
C LEU A 356 5.72 -22.35 -6.86
N TYR A 357 5.98 -21.04 -6.89
CA TYR A 357 6.52 -20.32 -8.02
C TYR A 357 7.95 -19.91 -7.71
N THR A 358 8.87 -19.92 -8.69
CA THR A 358 10.29 -19.61 -8.44
C THR A 358 10.54 -18.12 -8.20
N PRO A 359 11.68 -17.72 -7.60
CA PRO A 359 12.08 -16.31 -7.47
C PRO A 359 12.14 -15.55 -8.79
N GLU A 360 12.28 -16.25 -9.92
CA GLU A 360 12.22 -15.68 -11.27
C GLU A 360 10.76 -15.39 -11.65
N MET A 361 9.85 -16.34 -11.41
CA MET A 361 8.40 -16.18 -11.57
C MET A 361 7.80 -15.09 -10.66
N GLU A 362 8.35 -14.88 -9.45
CA GLU A 362 7.97 -13.77 -8.56
C GLU A 362 8.36 -12.41 -9.17
N LYS A 363 9.50 -12.30 -9.90
CA LYS A 363 9.93 -11.07 -10.57
C LYS A 363 9.11 -10.76 -11.81
N GLU A 364 8.84 -11.75 -12.65
CA GLU A 364 8.06 -11.55 -13.88
C GLU A 364 6.61 -11.15 -13.57
N ASN A 365 6.05 -11.62 -12.45
CA ASN A 365 4.74 -11.20 -11.96
C ASN A 365 4.69 -9.78 -11.32
N ILE A 366 5.77 -9.00 -11.34
CA ILE A 366 5.75 -7.61 -10.85
C ILE A 366 5.02 -6.67 -11.83
N VAL A 367 5.10 -6.91 -13.13
CA VAL A 367 4.47 -6.09 -14.17
C VAL A 367 3.71 -6.98 -15.13
N ILE A 368 2.39 -6.83 -15.17
CA ILE A 368 1.49 -7.76 -15.87
C ILE A 368 0.64 -6.97 -16.85
N TYR A 369 0.82 -7.29 -18.13
CA TYR A 369 0.25 -6.56 -19.25
C TYR A 369 -1.12 -7.14 -19.66
N GLY A 370 -1.93 -6.28 -20.26
CA GLY A 370 -3.20 -6.60 -20.90
C GLY A 370 -3.79 -5.36 -21.57
N GLU A 371 -4.68 -5.55 -22.54
CA GLU A 371 -5.32 -4.48 -23.33
C GLU A 371 -6.11 -3.47 -22.47
N ASN A 372 -6.55 -3.91 -21.29
CA ASN A 372 -7.22 -3.12 -20.28
C ASN A 372 -7.00 -3.76 -18.89
N TYR A 373 -7.38 -3.07 -17.83
CA TYR A 373 -7.19 -3.53 -16.45
C TYR A 373 -7.86 -4.88 -16.13
N ALA A 374 -9.03 -5.18 -16.72
CA ALA A 374 -9.69 -6.47 -16.51
C ALA A 374 -8.95 -7.62 -17.21
N ALA A 375 -8.42 -7.39 -18.42
CA ALA A 375 -7.55 -8.33 -19.13
C ALA A 375 -6.23 -8.57 -18.37
N ALA A 376 -5.57 -7.51 -17.89
CA ALA A 376 -4.36 -7.60 -17.08
C ALA A 376 -4.61 -8.33 -15.74
N LEU A 377 -5.76 -8.09 -15.10
CA LEU A 377 -6.18 -8.83 -13.90
C LEU A 377 -6.39 -10.33 -14.21
N ALA A 378 -7.12 -10.66 -15.27
CA ALA A 378 -7.36 -12.05 -15.66
C ALA A 378 -6.06 -12.79 -16.04
N ASN A 379 -5.15 -12.12 -16.77
CA ASN A 379 -3.81 -12.63 -17.04
C ASN A 379 -3.04 -12.86 -15.74
N SER A 380 -3.03 -11.90 -14.80
CA SER A 380 -2.32 -12.04 -13.51
C SER A 380 -2.77 -13.25 -12.70
N LYS A 381 -4.04 -13.65 -12.81
CA LYS A 381 -4.54 -14.85 -12.14
C LYS A 381 -4.04 -16.14 -12.83
N ASP A 382 -4.13 -16.25 -14.16
CA ASP A 382 -3.64 -17.44 -14.90
C ASP A 382 -2.09 -17.52 -14.88
N ASN A 383 -1.38 -16.40 -14.71
CA ASN A 383 0.07 -16.30 -14.60
C ASN A 383 0.62 -16.57 -13.17
N PHE A 384 -0.21 -17.07 -12.24
CA PHE A 384 0.16 -17.31 -10.83
C PHE A 384 0.76 -16.07 -10.11
N ALA A 385 0.32 -14.86 -10.45
CA ALA A 385 0.79 -13.67 -9.75
C ALA A 385 0.48 -13.75 -8.26
N ALA A 386 1.41 -13.25 -7.45
CA ALA A 386 1.31 -13.29 -6.00
C ALA A 386 -0.06 -12.76 -5.52
N ASN A 387 -0.61 -13.43 -4.51
CA ASN A 387 -1.88 -13.10 -3.84
C ASN A 387 -3.14 -13.40 -4.65
N ARG A 388 -3.06 -13.59 -5.97
CA ARG A 388 -4.22 -13.87 -6.82
C ARG A 388 -4.87 -15.22 -6.48
N HIS A 389 -4.14 -16.12 -5.84
CA HIS A 389 -4.57 -17.45 -5.41
C HIS A 389 -5.40 -17.47 -4.11
N ILE A 390 -5.28 -16.43 -3.27
CA ILE A 390 -5.85 -16.41 -1.91
C ILE A 390 -7.39 -16.61 -1.89
N PRO A 391 -8.20 -16.00 -2.79
CA PRO A 391 -9.66 -16.19 -2.80
C PRO A 391 -10.14 -17.62 -3.09
N TYR A 392 -9.25 -18.50 -3.54
CA TYR A 392 -9.56 -19.90 -3.87
C TYR A 392 -9.03 -20.89 -2.81
N HIS A 393 -8.54 -20.38 -1.67
CA HIS A 393 -7.96 -21.17 -0.57
C HIS A 393 -6.80 -22.11 -0.98
N LEU A 394 -6.13 -21.81 -2.10
CA LEU A 394 -4.90 -22.48 -2.50
C LEU A 394 -3.76 -22.04 -1.57
N PHE A 395 -2.92 -22.99 -1.15
CA PHE A 395 -1.72 -22.69 -0.38
C PHE A 395 -0.52 -22.54 -1.30
N ASP A 396 0.16 -21.39 -1.27
CA ASP A 396 1.50 -21.25 -1.84
C ASP A 396 2.57 -21.60 -0.76
N PHE A 397 3.81 -21.84 -1.18
CA PHE A 397 4.90 -22.13 -0.26
C PHE A 397 5.29 -20.98 0.67
N TYR A 398 5.12 -19.74 0.23
CA TYR A 398 5.92 -18.60 0.67
C TYR A 398 5.16 -17.60 1.56
N GLY A 399 3.84 -17.50 1.41
CA GLY A 399 3.02 -16.49 2.08
C GLY A 399 3.14 -15.11 1.43
N TYR A 400 2.25 -14.19 1.82
CA TYR A 400 2.02 -12.95 1.07
C TYR A 400 1.61 -11.57 1.89
N GLU A 401 2.61 -11.77 2.84
CA GLU A 401 3.36 -11.12 3.94
C GLU A 401 4.38 -10.08 3.42
N SER A 402 4.19 -8.82 3.83
CA SER A 402 5.12 -7.72 3.56
C SER A 402 6.39 -7.76 4.43
N VAL A 403 6.42 -8.69 5.38
CA VAL A 403 7.46 -8.92 6.39
C VAL A 403 7.55 -10.45 6.54
N LYS A 404 8.60 -11.06 6.00
CA LYS A 404 8.72 -12.53 5.86
C LYS A 404 9.75 -13.09 6.84
N PRO A 405 9.51 -14.23 7.52
CA PRO A 405 10.50 -14.83 8.41
C PRO A 405 11.83 -15.09 7.71
N LEU A 406 12.94 -14.59 8.28
CA LEU A 406 14.23 -14.43 7.60
C LEU A 406 14.77 -15.75 7.01
N ARG A 407 14.48 -16.88 7.66
CA ARG A 407 14.90 -18.22 7.21
C ARG A 407 14.17 -18.66 5.94
N PHE A 408 12.85 -18.46 5.87
CA PHE A 408 12.07 -18.76 4.67
C PHE A 408 12.47 -17.86 3.51
N PHE A 409 12.62 -16.55 3.75
CA PHE A 409 13.07 -15.59 2.75
C PHE A 409 14.42 -16.00 2.15
N LYS A 410 15.43 -16.28 2.99
CA LYS A 410 16.75 -16.72 2.54
C LYS A 410 16.67 -18.04 1.77
N PHE A 411 16.06 -19.08 2.34
CA PHE A 411 16.00 -20.40 1.71
C PHE A 411 15.31 -20.35 0.34
N TYR A 412 14.15 -19.68 0.24
CA TYR A 412 13.42 -19.53 -1.02
C TYR A 412 14.27 -18.86 -2.11
N HIS A 413 14.90 -17.72 -1.80
CA HIS A 413 15.74 -16.98 -2.75
C HIS A 413 17.14 -17.56 -2.98
N GLN A 414 17.52 -18.63 -2.28
CA GLN A 414 18.80 -19.34 -2.44
C GLN A 414 18.64 -20.70 -3.13
N GLU A 415 17.60 -21.47 -2.80
CA GLU A 415 17.51 -22.89 -3.14
C GLU A 415 16.49 -23.20 -4.25
N PHE A 416 15.48 -22.33 -4.46
CA PHE A 416 14.40 -22.54 -5.42
C PHE A 416 14.48 -21.66 -6.69
N ARG A 417 15.66 -21.12 -7.03
CA ARG A 417 15.88 -20.46 -8.34
C ARG A 417 15.80 -21.45 -9.49
N ASN A 418 15.40 -20.99 -10.68
CA ASN A 418 15.35 -21.80 -11.91
C ASN A 418 16.65 -22.63 -12.14
N GLU A 419 17.82 -22.04 -11.87
CA GLU A 419 19.14 -22.68 -12.02
C GLU A 419 19.38 -23.86 -11.05
N LYS A 420 18.93 -23.72 -9.79
CA LYS A 420 19.24 -24.64 -8.68
C LYS A 420 18.14 -25.66 -8.39
N ILE A 421 16.90 -25.37 -8.77
CA ILE A 421 15.73 -26.17 -8.37
C ILE A 421 15.79 -27.62 -8.88
N LYS A 422 16.59 -27.89 -9.92
CA LYS A 422 16.90 -29.24 -10.42
C LYS A 422 17.74 -30.08 -9.44
N GLU A 423 18.75 -29.48 -8.82
CA GLU A 423 19.57 -30.10 -7.78
C GLU A 423 18.78 -30.24 -6.47
N ASN A 424 17.98 -29.21 -6.17
CA ASN A 424 17.20 -29.07 -4.95
C ASN A 424 15.79 -29.69 -4.99
N ALA A 425 15.46 -30.44 -6.05
CA ALA A 425 14.13 -31.03 -6.26
C ALA A 425 13.62 -31.83 -5.04
N ARG A 426 14.52 -32.47 -4.28
CA ARG A 426 14.20 -33.16 -3.02
C ARG A 426 13.41 -32.31 -2.03
N TYR A 427 13.65 -31.01 -1.95
CA TYR A 427 12.93 -30.13 -1.02
C TYR A 427 11.48 -29.88 -1.45
N LEU A 428 11.18 -29.98 -2.75
CA LEU A 428 9.82 -29.90 -3.26
C LEU A 428 8.99 -31.10 -2.76
N ASP A 429 9.59 -32.30 -2.79
CA ASP A 429 8.99 -33.52 -2.22
C ASP A 429 8.72 -33.35 -0.73
N LEU A 430 9.76 -33.00 0.03
CA LEU A 430 9.75 -32.91 1.50
C LEU A 430 8.82 -31.82 2.04
N PHE A 431 8.74 -30.67 1.39
CA PHE A 431 8.02 -29.50 1.89
C PHE A 431 6.61 -29.37 1.32
N ASN A 432 6.04 -30.51 0.89
CA ASN A 432 4.66 -30.64 0.43
C ASN A 432 4.33 -29.78 -0.81
N ILE A 433 5.31 -29.55 -1.69
CA ILE A 433 5.10 -28.90 -2.99
C ILE A 433 4.55 -29.91 -3.98
N LYS A 434 3.24 -29.85 -4.20
CA LYS A 434 2.55 -30.68 -5.21
C LYS A 434 2.68 -30.09 -6.61
N TYR A 435 2.74 -28.77 -6.72
CA TYR A 435 2.81 -28.07 -8.00
C TYR A 435 3.97 -27.09 -8.03
N LEU A 436 4.70 -27.05 -9.14
CA LEU A 436 5.77 -26.07 -9.39
C LEU A 436 5.41 -25.22 -10.61
N VAL A 437 5.70 -23.93 -10.53
CA VAL A 437 5.52 -22.95 -11.60
C VAL A 437 6.87 -22.28 -11.90
N THR A 438 7.35 -22.39 -13.14
CA THR A 438 8.58 -21.76 -13.62
C THR A 438 8.35 -20.95 -14.90
N THR A 439 9.22 -19.97 -15.14
CA THR A 439 9.18 -19.07 -16.31
C THR A 439 9.85 -19.69 -17.54
N GLN A 440 10.69 -20.70 -17.33
CA GLN A 440 11.38 -21.49 -18.35
C GLN A 440 11.19 -22.99 -18.08
N GLU A 441 11.44 -23.84 -19.07
CA GLU A 441 11.41 -25.29 -18.88
C GLU A 441 12.52 -25.76 -17.93
N VAL A 442 12.16 -26.66 -17.00
CA VAL A 442 13.11 -27.32 -16.09
C VAL A 442 12.89 -28.84 -16.10
N GLU A 443 13.94 -29.58 -16.48
CA GLU A 443 13.96 -31.05 -16.42
C GLU A 443 13.96 -31.56 -14.97
N LEU A 444 12.80 -31.96 -14.45
CA LEU A 444 12.66 -32.49 -13.09
C LEU A 444 12.25 -33.97 -13.08
N LYS A 445 13.06 -34.81 -12.45
CA LYS A 445 12.81 -36.26 -12.34
C LYS A 445 11.52 -36.51 -11.56
N HIS A 446 10.58 -37.26 -12.14
CA HIS A 446 9.26 -37.58 -11.57
C HIS A 446 8.30 -36.38 -11.41
N PHE A 447 8.54 -35.28 -12.11
CA PHE A 447 7.56 -34.21 -12.27
C PHE A 447 6.89 -34.36 -13.65
N LYS A 448 5.57 -34.21 -13.69
CA LYS A 448 4.80 -34.20 -14.95
C LYS A 448 4.49 -32.76 -15.32
N LEU A 449 4.96 -32.29 -16.47
CA LEU A 449 4.48 -31.04 -17.06
C LEU A 449 2.98 -31.18 -17.38
N LEU A 450 2.17 -30.25 -16.89
CA LEU A 450 0.71 -30.22 -17.13
C LEU A 450 0.31 -29.17 -18.17
N ARG A 451 1.05 -28.04 -18.23
CA ARG A 451 0.79 -26.90 -19.13
C ARG A 451 2.06 -26.04 -19.23
N HIS A 452 2.31 -25.44 -20.40
CA HIS A 452 3.49 -24.59 -20.64
C HIS A 452 3.17 -23.13 -21.01
N LYS A 453 1.90 -22.75 -21.21
CA LYS A 453 1.47 -21.37 -21.57
C LYS A 453 0.16 -20.96 -20.90
N THR A 454 0.03 -19.68 -20.52
CA THR A 454 -1.24 -19.09 -20.08
C THR A 454 -2.24 -18.97 -21.24
N LYS A 455 -3.49 -18.60 -20.93
CA LYS A 455 -4.51 -18.23 -21.92
C LYS A 455 -4.10 -17.02 -22.77
N TYR A 456 -3.13 -16.25 -22.29
CA TYR A 456 -2.62 -15.00 -22.87
C TYR A 456 -1.24 -15.20 -23.54
N ALA A 457 -0.91 -16.44 -23.90
CA ALA A 457 0.32 -16.86 -24.58
C ALA A 457 1.65 -16.58 -23.85
N GLN A 458 1.62 -16.15 -22.59
CA GLN A 458 2.79 -16.03 -21.73
C GLN A 458 3.31 -17.42 -21.32
N ASP A 459 4.62 -17.64 -21.41
CA ASP A 459 5.27 -18.91 -21.08
C ASP A 459 5.24 -19.18 -19.56
N VAL A 460 4.58 -20.27 -19.17
CA VAL A 460 4.33 -20.65 -17.77
C VAL A 460 4.29 -22.16 -17.67
N TYR A 461 5.37 -22.73 -17.12
CA TYR A 461 5.54 -24.17 -17.01
C TYR A 461 5.01 -24.64 -15.66
N LEU A 462 3.80 -25.21 -15.68
CA LEU A 462 3.13 -25.80 -14.53
C LEU A 462 3.40 -27.31 -14.48
N TYR A 463 4.15 -27.74 -13.47
CA TYR A 463 4.47 -29.13 -13.21
C TYR A 463 3.69 -29.68 -12.00
N GLN A 464 3.40 -30.98 -12.02
CA GLN A 464 2.87 -31.74 -10.88
C GLN A 464 3.93 -32.72 -10.38
N ASN A 465 4.24 -32.64 -9.08
CA ASN A 465 5.12 -33.56 -8.37
C ASN A 465 4.41 -34.91 -8.11
N GLN A 466 5.02 -36.01 -8.55
CA GLN A 466 4.51 -37.37 -8.34
C GLN A 466 4.99 -38.02 -7.03
N LYS A 467 5.98 -37.42 -6.35
CA LYS A 467 6.64 -37.94 -5.13
C LYS A 467 6.47 -37.06 -3.89
N VAL A 468 5.56 -36.08 -3.94
CA VAL A 468 5.28 -35.15 -2.85
C VAL A 468 4.91 -35.87 -1.54
N PHE A 469 5.41 -35.37 -0.41
CA PHE A 469 4.98 -35.80 0.92
C PHE A 469 3.75 -34.99 1.39
N PRO A 470 2.83 -35.58 2.18
CA PRO A 470 1.69 -34.86 2.72
C PRO A 470 2.11 -33.76 3.72
N ARG A 471 1.21 -32.83 4.05
CA ARG A 471 1.45 -31.69 4.97
C ARG A 471 2.10 -32.10 6.31
N ALA A 472 1.82 -33.31 6.80
CA ALA A 472 2.49 -33.92 7.94
C ALA A 472 2.78 -35.41 7.68
N TYR A 473 3.97 -35.87 8.07
CA TYR A 473 4.45 -37.25 7.88
C TYR A 473 5.47 -37.64 8.97
N LEU A 474 5.99 -38.87 8.92
CA LEU A 474 6.92 -39.40 9.93
C LEU A 474 8.37 -39.38 9.42
N LEU A 475 9.27 -39.03 10.33
CA LEU A 475 10.71 -39.21 10.21
C LEU A 475 11.17 -40.36 11.11
N ASP A 476 12.14 -41.14 10.64
CA ASP A 476 12.83 -42.14 11.44
C ASP A 476 13.82 -41.51 12.44
N ARG A 477 14.54 -42.34 13.21
CA ARG A 477 15.55 -41.88 14.19
C ARG A 477 16.72 -41.11 13.54
N ALA A 478 16.98 -41.31 12.25
CA ALA A 478 17.99 -40.60 11.48
C ALA A 478 17.44 -39.32 10.80
N PHE A 479 16.24 -38.88 11.19
CA PHE A 479 15.48 -37.76 10.62
C PHE A 479 15.16 -37.90 9.12
N ARG A 480 15.16 -39.14 8.59
CA ARG A 480 14.83 -39.41 7.19
C ARG A 480 13.32 -39.66 7.04
N PRO A 481 12.67 -39.18 5.95
CA PRO A 481 11.26 -39.47 5.71
C PRO A 481 11.02 -40.96 5.55
N ASN A 482 10.08 -41.51 6.31
CA ASN A 482 9.73 -42.91 6.23
C ASN A 482 8.22 -43.10 6.40
N LEU A 483 7.53 -43.42 5.30
CA LEU A 483 6.08 -43.66 5.30
C LEU A 483 5.70 -45.10 5.71
N LYS A 484 6.69 -45.98 5.97
CA LYS A 484 6.44 -47.37 6.40
C LYS A 484 6.40 -47.55 7.91
N ILE A 485 6.98 -46.64 8.68
CA ILE A 485 7.07 -46.73 10.16
C ILE A 485 5.77 -46.36 10.88
N GLY A 486 4.73 -45.93 10.16
CA GLY A 486 3.47 -45.55 10.76
C GLY A 486 2.48 -44.87 9.82
N LYS A 487 1.40 -44.32 10.39
CA LYS A 487 0.34 -43.57 9.69
C LYS A 487 0.11 -42.22 10.36
N VAL A 488 -0.22 -41.20 9.57
CA VAL A 488 -0.52 -39.83 10.04
C VAL A 488 -1.81 -39.35 9.39
N LYS A 489 -2.70 -38.73 10.16
CA LYS A 489 -3.90 -38.06 9.68
C LYS A 489 -4.08 -36.74 10.41
N ILE A 490 -4.12 -35.64 9.65
CA ILE A 490 -4.52 -34.33 10.16
C ILE A 490 -6.04 -34.36 10.40
N MET A 491 -6.46 -34.04 11.61
CA MET A 491 -7.86 -34.02 12.05
C MET A 491 -8.44 -32.61 12.08
N LYS A 492 -7.59 -31.61 12.40
CA LYS A 492 -7.95 -30.19 12.44
C LYS A 492 -6.79 -29.36 11.91
N TYR A 493 -7.09 -28.33 11.12
CA TYR A 493 -6.09 -27.44 10.53
C TYR A 493 -6.65 -26.01 10.47
N LEU A 494 -6.32 -25.20 11.48
CA LEU A 494 -6.67 -23.79 11.61
C LEU A 494 -5.40 -22.94 11.79
N PRO A 495 -5.43 -21.63 11.50
CA PRO A 495 -4.27 -20.74 11.65
C PRO A 495 -3.64 -20.72 13.07
N THR A 496 -4.44 -21.01 14.10
CA THR A 496 -4.02 -21.03 15.51
C THR A 496 -3.92 -22.43 16.12
N GLU A 497 -4.36 -23.48 15.42
CA GLU A 497 -4.56 -24.80 16.02
C GLU A 497 -4.51 -25.92 14.97
N ILE A 498 -3.63 -26.90 15.15
CA ILE A 498 -3.48 -28.05 14.25
C ILE A 498 -3.47 -29.34 15.09
N GLU A 499 -4.41 -30.25 14.82
CA GLU A 499 -4.53 -31.53 15.52
C GLU A 499 -4.26 -32.69 14.55
N ILE A 500 -3.42 -33.63 14.97
CA ILE A 500 -2.87 -34.68 14.13
C ILE A 500 -2.86 -35.98 14.92
N ASN A 501 -3.52 -37.01 14.39
CA ASN A 501 -3.41 -38.37 14.90
C ASN A 501 -2.25 -39.07 14.19
N ALA A 502 -1.29 -39.57 14.95
CA ALA A 502 -0.16 -40.35 14.47
C ALA A 502 -0.18 -41.76 15.10
N SER A 503 0.28 -42.76 14.36
CA SER A 503 0.46 -44.13 14.86
C SER A 503 1.80 -44.63 14.36
N LEU A 504 2.72 -44.96 15.26
CA LEU A 504 4.10 -45.37 14.95
C LEU A 504 4.37 -46.80 15.43
N ASN A 505 5.13 -47.56 14.64
CA ASN A 505 5.59 -48.91 14.99
C ASN A 505 6.95 -48.88 15.71
N GLU A 506 7.73 -47.81 15.51
CA GLU A 506 9.05 -47.59 16.12
C GLU A 506 9.23 -46.11 16.53
N PRO A 507 10.20 -45.75 17.39
CA PRO A 507 10.38 -44.36 17.81
C PRO A 507 10.87 -43.49 16.66
N GLY A 508 10.22 -42.34 16.46
CA GLY A 508 10.51 -41.42 15.36
C GLY A 508 10.13 -39.98 15.70
N SER A 509 9.90 -39.15 14.70
CA SER A 509 9.33 -37.81 14.90
C SER A 509 8.26 -37.48 13.87
N LEU A 510 7.16 -36.88 14.32
CA LEU A 510 6.18 -36.25 13.44
C LEU A 510 6.81 -34.98 12.86
N PHE A 511 6.92 -34.90 11.55
CA PHE A 511 7.24 -33.68 10.82
C PHE A 511 5.95 -33.02 10.36
N LEU A 512 5.84 -31.71 10.58
CA LEU A 512 4.76 -30.87 10.10
C LEU A 512 5.38 -29.76 9.24
N SER A 513 4.99 -29.69 7.96
CA SER A 513 5.53 -28.75 6.98
C SER A 513 5.05 -27.30 7.18
N GLU A 514 4.84 -26.89 8.43
CA GLU A 514 4.45 -25.54 8.85
C GLU A 514 5.63 -24.78 9.47
N ALA A 515 5.68 -23.46 9.19
CA ALA A 515 6.82 -22.62 9.52
C ALA A 515 7.11 -22.59 11.03
N TYR A 516 8.36 -22.87 11.42
CA TYR A 516 8.82 -22.71 12.79
C TYR A 516 8.84 -21.22 13.16
N TYR A 517 7.99 -20.84 14.12
CA TYR A 517 7.84 -19.48 14.62
C TYR A 517 7.56 -19.53 16.14
N PRO A 518 7.99 -18.54 16.94
CA PRO A 518 7.67 -18.46 18.38
C PRO A 518 6.17 -18.49 18.71
N GLY A 519 5.84 -18.55 20.00
CA GLY A 519 4.44 -18.63 20.48
C GLY A 519 3.74 -19.98 20.25
N TRP A 520 4.17 -20.78 19.26
CA TRP A 520 3.64 -22.14 19.07
C TRP A 520 4.07 -23.10 20.18
N LYS A 521 3.11 -23.90 20.66
CA LYS A 521 3.26 -24.94 21.68
C LYS A 521 2.76 -26.26 21.12
N ALA A 522 3.42 -27.37 21.48
CA ALA A 522 2.97 -28.70 21.12
C ALA A 522 2.60 -29.51 22.37
N TYR A 523 1.62 -30.39 22.19
CA TYR A 523 1.15 -31.34 23.19
C TYR A 523 1.05 -32.71 22.52
N VAL A 524 1.50 -33.77 23.20
CA VAL A 524 1.37 -35.17 22.80
C VAL A 524 0.57 -35.84 23.91
N ASP A 525 -0.61 -36.38 23.56
CA ASP A 525 -1.53 -37.03 24.50
C ASP A 525 -1.83 -36.15 25.74
N GLY A 526 -2.11 -34.86 25.47
CA GLY A 526 -2.35 -33.82 26.47
C GLY A 526 -1.08 -33.28 27.18
N LYS A 527 0.05 -33.99 27.14
CA LYS A 527 1.29 -33.57 27.81
C LYS A 527 2.10 -32.62 26.92
N LYS A 528 2.54 -31.48 27.46
CA LYS A 528 3.35 -30.49 26.72
C LYS A 528 4.66 -31.13 26.24
N SER A 529 4.98 -30.95 24.96
CA SER A 529 6.20 -31.47 24.32
C SER A 529 7.01 -30.35 23.64
N GLN A 530 8.29 -30.60 23.40
CA GLN A 530 9.18 -29.63 22.77
C GLN A 530 9.03 -29.68 21.24
N ILE A 531 8.74 -28.52 20.63
CA ILE A 531 8.85 -28.36 19.18
C ILE A 531 10.34 -28.27 18.83
N LYS A 532 10.80 -29.18 17.98
CA LYS A 532 12.11 -29.16 17.34
C LYS A 532 12.02 -28.42 16.01
N LEU A 533 13.09 -27.74 15.66
CA LEU A 533 13.32 -27.22 14.30
C LEU A 533 13.71 -28.39 13.39
N ALA A 534 13.13 -28.47 12.19
CA ALA A 534 13.46 -29.49 11.19
C ALA A 534 13.67 -28.84 9.82
N ASN A 535 14.74 -29.24 9.11
CA ASN A 535 15.17 -28.65 7.84
C ASN A 535 15.26 -27.11 7.87
N ASP A 536 15.72 -26.56 9.01
CA ASP A 536 15.85 -25.13 9.37
C ASP A 536 14.61 -24.22 9.23
N LEU A 537 13.50 -24.77 8.75
CA LEU A 537 12.28 -24.06 8.39
C LEU A 537 11.04 -24.54 9.15
N PHE A 538 10.96 -25.82 9.52
CA PHE A 538 9.70 -26.49 9.88
C PHE A 538 9.66 -27.00 11.31
N ARG A 539 8.46 -27.38 11.76
CA ARG A 539 8.19 -27.91 13.10
C ARG A 539 8.22 -29.44 13.11
N SER A 540 8.85 -30.01 14.12
CA SER A 540 8.78 -31.45 14.39
C SER A 540 8.62 -31.75 15.88
N VAL A 541 8.01 -32.88 16.22
CA VAL A 541 7.84 -33.37 17.60
C VAL A 541 8.18 -34.86 17.62
N SER A 542 9.07 -35.27 18.52
CA SER A 542 9.45 -36.68 18.66
C SER A 542 8.37 -37.50 19.35
N LEU A 543 8.17 -38.73 18.89
CA LEU A 543 7.12 -39.65 19.33
C LEU A 543 7.69 -41.05 19.62
N SER A 544 7.13 -41.68 20.64
CA SER A 544 7.31 -43.10 20.94
C SER A 544 6.61 -44.00 19.90
N PRO A 545 6.83 -45.33 19.94
CA PRO A 545 5.92 -46.29 19.32
C PRO A 545 4.55 -46.21 20.00
N GLY A 546 3.48 -46.44 19.25
CA GLY A 546 2.09 -46.36 19.74
C GLY A 546 1.21 -45.42 18.93
N LYS A 547 0.01 -45.16 19.44
CA LYS A 547 -0.95 -44.18 18.89
C LYS A 547 -0.87 -42.91 19.71
N HIS A 548 -0.77 -41.77 19.04
CA HIS A 548 -0.56 -40.46 19.65
C HIS A 548 -1.48 -39.41 19.04
N GLN A 549 -2.12 -38.59 19.88
CA GLN A 549 -2.76 -37.35 19.47
C GLN A 549 -1.78 -36.19 19.68
N VAL A 550 -1.32 -35.59 18.58
CA VAL A 550 -0.42 -34.42 18.61
C VAL A 550 -1.21 -33.16 18.29
N LYS A 551 -1.15 -32.19 19.20
CA LYS A 551 -1.86 -30.92 19.11
C LYS A 551 -0.88 -29.76 19.16
N PHE A 552 -0.84 -28.96 18.10
CA PHE A 552 -0.12 -27.69 18.03
C PHE A 552 -1.10 -26.54 18.28
N VAL A 553 -0.75 -25.62 19.16
CA VAL A 553 -1.55 -24.42 19.50
C VAL A 553 -0.66 -23.19 19.42
N TYR A 554 -1.13 -22.13 18.78
CA TYR A 554 -0.48 -20.82 18.79
C TYR A 554 -0.93 -20.04 20.04
N ASP A 555 0.01 -19.79 20.95
CA ASP A 555 -0.25 -19.07 22.20
C ASP A 555 0.82 -17.97 22.42
N PRO A 556 0.73 -16.86 21.66
CA PRO A 556 1.72 -15.78 21.65
C PRO A 556 1.72 -14.97 22.97
N LEU A 557 2.83 -15.07 23.71
CA LEU A 557 3.01 -14.38 24.99
C LEU A 557 3.03 -12.84 24.84
N LEU A 558 3.71 -12.32 23.82
CA LEU A 558 3.82 -10.87 23.59
C LEU A 558 2.48 -10.22 23.20
N PHE A 559 1.60 -10.96 22.53
CA PHE A 559 0.21 -10.52 22.31
C PHE A 559 -0.57 -10.42 23.62
N LYS A 560 -0.44 -11.41 24.52
CA LYS A 560 -1.09 -11.39 25.84
C LYS A 560 -0.59 -10.26 26.73
N ILE A 561 0.73 -10.01 26.76
CA ILE A 561 1.31 -8.87 27.46
C ILE A 561 0.81 -7.55 26.85
N GLY A 562 0.83 -7.43 25.53
CA GLY A 562 0.33 -6.25 24.82
C GLY A 562 -1.14 -5.96 25.10
N ALA A 563 -2.00 -6.99 25.05
CA ALA A 563 -3.43 -6.89 25.37
C ALA A 563 -3.67 -6.41 26.82
N ALA A 564 -2.88 -6.90 27.79
CA ALA A 564 -2.96 -6.44 29.16
C ALA A 564 -2.55 -4.96 29.30
N ILE A 565 -1.45 -4.53 28.66
CA ILE A 565 -1.00 -3.13 28.66
C ILE A 565 -2.05 -2.21 28.00
N SER A 566 -2.60 -2.62 26.85
CA SER A 566 -3.69 -1.90 26.17
C SER A 566 -4.93 -1.77 27.05
N LEU A 567 -5.34 -2.83 27.74
CA LEU A 567 -6.48 -2.83 28.66
C LEU A 567 -6.25 -1.92 29.87
N PHE A 568 -5.11 -2.03 30.55
CA PHE A 568 -4.80 -1.17 31.70
C PHE A 568 -4.65 0.30 31.29
N THR A 569 -4.12 0.59 30.09
CA THR A 569 -4.08 1.95 29.54
C THR A 569 -5.48 2.50 29.30
N LEU A 570 -6.36 1.71 28.68
CA LEU A 570 -7.76 2.10 28.41
C LEU A 570 -8.56 2.32 29.71
N LEU A 571 -8.40 1.45 30.70
CA LEU A 571 -9.00 1.59 32.03
C LEU A 571 -8.46 2.85 32.75
N GLY A 572 -7.16 3.13 32.65
CA GLY A 572 -6.53 4.35 33.15
C GLY A 572 -7.12 5.62 32.53
N LEU A 573 -7.33 5.65 31.21
CA LEU A 573 -8.01 6.74 30.53
C LEU A 573 -9.46 6.90 30.99
N GLY A 574 -10.19 5.79 31.15
CA GLY A 574 -11.57 5.79 31.66
C GLY A 574 -11.68 6.37 33.07
N MET A 575 -10.81 5.93 33.99
CA MET A 575 -10.74 6.49 35.34
C MET A 575 -10.41 7.99 35.33
N CYS A 576 -9.40 8.41 34.56
CA CYS A 576 -9.06 9.83 34.40
C CYS A 576 -10.24 10.65 33.85
N PHE A 577 -11.00 10.11 32.89
CA PHE A 577 -12.20 10.78 32.38
C PHE A 577 -13.30 10.90 33.45
N ILE A 578 -13.53 9.87 34.26
CA ILE A 578 -14.53 9.89 35.34
C ILE A 578 -14.14 10.87 36.45
N PHE A 579 -12.88 10.86 36.91
CA PHE A 579 -12.44 11.70 38.04
C PHE A 579 -12.19 13.17 37.67
N PHE A 580 -11.67 13.46 36.48
CA PHE A 580 -11.35 14.83 36.05
C PHE A 580 -12.37 15.45 35.08
N GLY A 581 -13.12 14.62 34.32
CA GLY A 581 -14.19 15.10 33.44
C GLY A 581 -15.40 15.67 34.19
N ARG A 582 -15.62 15.26 35.45
CA ARG A 582 -16.64 15.83 36.37
C ARG A 582 -16.22 17.18 37.01
N LYS A 583 -15.06 17.74 36.66
CA LYS A 583 -14.53 19.00 37.20
C LYS A 583 -14.36 20.09 36.12
N ARG A 584 -15.21 20.08 35.10
CA ARG A 584 -15.29 21.07 34.02
C ARG A 584 -16.75 21.30 33.61
#